data_AF-A0A9P5JAS5-F1
#
_entry.id   AF-A0A9P5JAS5-F1
#
_cell.length_a   1.000
_cell.length_b   1.000
_cell.length_c   1.000
_cell.angle_alpha   90.00
_cell.angle_beta   90.00
_cell.angle_gamma   90.00
#
_symmetry.space_group_name_H-M   'P 1'
#
loop_
_entity.id
_entity.type
_entity.pdbx_description
1 polymer ?
#
loop_
_entity_poly.entity_id
_entity_poly.type
_entity_poly.pdbx_seq_one_letter_code
_entity_poly.pdbx_strand_id
1 'polypeptide(L)'
;MTTLRDSRPVALLAVDEPADLLRDLFSLIYTHIEQPAVTSGDDLDALLGIATRFGVAGALHILCSTYLRHLAVHEPLRAYGLACKHNLQSEIAWTARETLRVNLSKADVTHDLASCTPSQIRNLVQMHTRRGAAAHALVSAARSCDEFACPGDHCQGGVAEWWLEVIRQSKAELASRPHSDLVFSPIFLAGCVRGASSLCVDCPMHFFGARTQHRLARLKDDIDALSSQV
;
A
#
# COMPACT_ATOMS: atom_id res chain seq x y z
N MET A 1 -15.92 38.22 -53.17
CA MET A 1 -17.23 37.63 -52.81
C MET A 1 -17.00 36.20 -52.35
N THR A 2 -16.94 35.95 -51.04
CA THR A 2 -17.38 34.68 -50.42
C THR A 2 -17.49 34.90 -48.91
N THR A 3 -18.64 35.39 -48.49
CA THR A 3 -19.09 35.42 -47.10
C THR A 3 -19.73 34.08 -46.77
N LEU A 4 -19.06 33.25 -45.99
CA LEU A 4 -19.68 32.14 -45.25
C LEU A 4 -19.41 32.39 -43.75
N ARG A 5 -20.07 33.41 -43.21
CA ARG A 5 -20.34 33.47 -41.77
C ARG A 5 -21.56 32.58 -41.53
N ASP A 6 -21.31 31.30 -41.29
CA ASP A 6 -22.30 30.41 -40.68
C ASP A 6 -22.53 30.93 -39.26
N SER A 7 -23.46 31.89 -39.14
CA SER A 7 -23.81 32.57 -37.89
C SER A 7 -24.74 31.66 -37.09
N ARG A 8 -24.29 30.44 -36.77
CA ARG A 8 -24.96 29.63 -35.75
C ARG A 8 -24.70 30.32 -34.42
N PRO A 9 -25.73 30.61 -33.60
CA PRO A 9 -25.51 31.17 -32.28
C PRO A 9 -24.67 30.16 -31.50
N VAL A 10 -23.39 30.48 -31.30
CA VAL A 10 -22.50 29.71 -30.44
C VAL A 10 -23.07 29.85 -29.04
N ALA A 11 -23.62 28.76 -28.51
CA ALA A 11 -24.08 28.73 -27.13
C ALA A 11 -22.87 28.93 -26.22
N LEU A 12 -22.80 30.11 -25.60
CA LEU A 12 -21.77 30.41 -24.61
C LEU A 12 -22.14 29.71 -23.32
N LEU A 13 -21.38 28.66 -23.00
CA LEU A 13 -21.45 28.00 -21.69
C LEU A 13 -20.46 28.72 -20.76
N ALA A 14 -20.98 29.47 -19.80
CA ALA A 14 -20.16 30.00 -18.72
C ALA A 14 -19.84 28.86 -17.74
N VAL A 15 -18.56 28.63 -17.48
CA VAL A 15 -18.07 27.63 -16.53
C VAL A 15 -17.18 28.36 -15.53
N ASP A 16 -17.43 28.16 -14.24
CA ASP A 16 -16.70 28.84 -13.14
C ASP A 16 -15.32 28.23 -12.87
N GLU A 17 -14.99 27.11 -13.51
CA GLU A 17 -13.73 26.38 -13.30
C GLU A 17 -12.56 27.01 -14.05
N PRO A 18 -11.32 26.91 -13.52
CA PRO A 18 -10.14 27.47 -14.16
C PRO A 18 -9.87 26.79 -15.51
N ALA A 19 -9.46 27.61 -16.49
CA ALA A 19 -9.28 27.18 -17.87
C ALA A 19 -8.22 26.08 -18.04
N ASP A 20 -7.21 26.04 -17.16
CA ASP A 20 -6.15 25.03 -17.20
C ASP A 20 -6.67 23.64 -16.80
N LEU A 21 -7.48 23.54 -15.74
CA LEU A 21 -8.05 22.25 -15.32
C LEU A 21 -9.05 21.70 -16.35
N LEU A 22 -9.82 22.58 -17.00
CA LEU A 22 -10.71 22.17 -18.09
C LEU A 22 -9.91 21.68 -19.30
N ARG A 23 -8.78 22.34 -19.62
CA ARG A 23 -7.89 21.89 -20.68
C ARG A 23 -7.35 20.50 -20.38
N ASP A 24 -6.87 20.27 -19.16
CA ASP A 24 -6.34 18.98 -18.72
C ASP A 24 -7.41 17.89 -18.75
N LEU A 25 -8.63 18.19 -18.30
CA LEU A 25 -9.78 17.27 -18.42
C LEU A 25 -10.08 16.94 -19.89
N PHE A 26 -10.10 17.94 -20.78
CA PHE A 26 -10.34 17.71 -22.20
C PHE A 26 -9.20 16.92 -22.84
N SER A 27 -7.95 17.13 -22.45
CA SER A 27 -6.82 16.30 -22.90
C SER A 27 -6.97 14.83 -22.50
N LEU A 28 -7.60 14.54 -21.35
CA LEU A 28 -7.91 13.17 -20.94
C LEU A 28 -9.07 12.54 -21.75
N ILE A 29 -10.00 13.35 -22.25
CA ILE A 29 -11.12 12.89 -23.07
C ILE A 29 -10.69 12.69 -24.53
N TYR A 30 -9.93 13.64 -25.06
CA TYR A 30 -9.47 13.64 -26.45
C TYR A 30 -8.05 13.09 -26.52
N THR A 31 -7.96 11.79 -26.79
CA THR A 31 -6.71 11.00 -26.87
C THR A 31 -5.69 11.47 -27.91
N HIS A 32 -6.03 12.45 -28.74
CA HIS A 32 -5.12 13.06 -29.71
C HIS A 32 -4.28 14.21 -29.15
N ILE A 33 -4.51 14.60 -27.89
CA ILE A 33 -3.79 15.67 -27.19
C ILE A 33 -2.80 15.03 -26.18
N GLU A 34 -1.67 15.70 -25.93
CA GLU A 34 -0.71 15.27 -24.91
C GLU A 34 -1.38 15.14 -23.53
N GLN A 35 -1.10 14.03 -22.84
CA GLN A 35 -1.65 13.79 -21.51
C GLN A 35 -1.10 14.82 -20.51
N PRO A 36 -1.95 15.31 -19.59
CA PRO A 36 -1.53 16.30 -18.62
C PRO A 36 -0.47 15.71 -17.68
N ALA A 37 0.64 16.44 -17.47
CA ALA A 37 1.64 16.05 -16.50
C ALA A 37 1.14 16.38 -15.08
N VAL A 38 0.33 15.50 -14.50
CA VAL A 38 -0.13 15.66 -13.11
C VAL A 38 1.05 15.39 -12.18
N THR A 39 1.72 16.46 -11.75
CA THR A 39 2.93 16.39 -10.93
C THR A 39 2.67 16.47 -9.44
N SER A 40 1.57 17.09 -9.00
CA SER A 40 1.21 17.22 -7.58
C SER A 40 -0.06 16.44 -7.22
N GLY A 41 -0.13 15.96 -5.97
CA GLY A 41 -1.36 15.37 -5.42
C GLY A 41 -2.51 16.38 -5.31
N ASP A 42 -2.22 17.68 -5.22
CA ASP A 42 -3.25 18.72 -5.20
C ASP A 42 -3.85 18.94 -6.59
N ASP A 43 -3.03 18.82 -7.64
CA ASP A 43 -3.50 18.85 -9.04
C ASP A 43 -4.41 17.65 -9.30
N LEU A 44 -4.03 16.46 -8.79
CA LEU A 44 -4.84 15.25 -8.88
C LEU A 44 -6.19 15.42 -8.16
N ASP A 45 -6.20 16.03 -6.98
CA ASP A 45 -7.43 16.31 -6.23
C ASP A 45 -8.39 17.22 -7.01
N ALA A 46 -7.85 18.31 -7.58
CA ALA A 46 -8.62 19.24 -8.38
C ALA A 46 -9.21 18.58 -9.64
N LEU A 47 -8.40 17.78 -10.35
CA LEU A 47 -8.82 17.04 -11.54
C LEU A 47 -9.87 15.96 -11.22
N LEU A 48 -9.69 15.21 -10.13
CA LEU A 48 -10.68 14.22 -9.68
C LEU A 48 -12.00 14.91 -9.31
N GLY A 49 -11.95 16.08 -8.66
CA GLY A 49 -13.14 16.85 -8.31
C GLY A 49 -13.94 17.30 -9.52
N ILE A 50 -13.24 17.81 -10.54
CA ILE A 50 -13.84 18.22 -11.81
C ILE A 50 -14.38 17.01 -12.59
N ALA A 51 -13.59 15.96 -12.74
CA ALA A 51 -14.00 14.76 -13.46
C ALA A 51 -15.23 14.09 -12.82
N THR A 52 -15.31 14.10 -11.48
CA THR A 52 -16.48 13.61 -10.73
C THR A 52 -17.69 14.52 -10.93
N ARG A 53 -17.50 15.85 -10.89
CA ARG A 53 -18.60 16.82 -11.08
C ARG A 53 -19.20 16.77 -12.47
N PHE A 54 -18.37 16.63 -13.50
CA PHE A 54 -18.81 16.53 -14.89
C PHE A 54 -19.19 15.10 -15.32
N GLY A 55 -18.99 14.10 -14.45
CA GLY A 55 -19.37 12.72 -14.72
C GLY A 55 -18.56 12.05 -15.85
N VAL A 56 -17.31 12.45 -16.04
CA VAL A 56 -16.47 11.95 -17.13
C VAL A 56 -15.79 10.65 -16.71
N ALA A 57 -16.51 9.53 -16.87
CA ALA A 57 -16.04 8.20 -16.44
C ALA A 57 -14.69 7.79 -17.07
N GLY A 58 -14.44 8.14 -18.32
CA GLY A 58 -13.17 7.85 -19.00
C GLY A 58 -11.97 8.55 -18.35
N ALA A 59 -12.13 9.84 -18.04
CA ALA A 59 -11.09 10.62 -17.35
C ALA A 59 -10.87 10.08 -15.92
N LEU A 60 -11.93 9.78 -15.18
CA LEU A 60 -11.82 9.14 -13.85
C LEU A 60 -11.05 7.83 -13.92
N HIS A 61 -11.34 6.98 -14.91
CA HIS A 61 -10.63 5.72 -15.08
C HIS A 61 -9.13 5.93 -15.30
N ILE A 62 -8.73 6.88 -16.16
CA ILE A 62 -7.33 7.19 -16.43
C ILE A 62 -6.65 7.77 -15.17
N LEU A 63 -7.32 8.71 -14.50
CA LEU A 63 -6.83 9.33 -13.26
C LEU A 63 -6.58 8.29 -12.16
N CYS A 64 -7.53 7.39 -11.94
CA CYS A 64 -7.42 6.32 -10.96
C CYS A 64 -6.35 5.29 -11.35
N SER A 65 -6.39 4.79 -12.59
CA SER A 65 -5.50 3.70 -13.02
C SER A 65 -4.04 4.10 -13.17
N THR A 66 -3.77 5.38 -13.48
CA THR A 66 -2.41 5.87 -13.75
C THR A 66 -1.88 6.69 -12.57
N TYR A 67 -2.54 7.80 -12.27
CA TYR A 67 -2.00 8.81 -11.35
C TYR A 67 -2.22 8.44 -9.89
N LEU A 68 -3.41 7.97 -9.52
CA LEU A 68 -3.69 7.54 -8.15
C LEU A 68 -2.84 6.32 -7.76
N ARG A 69 -2.63 5.38 -8.68
CA ARG A 69 -1.74 4.24 -8.45
C ARG A 69 -0.29 4.64 -8.31
N HIS A 70 0.19 5.55 -9.16
CA HIS A 70 1.54 6.11 -9.03
C HIS A 70 1.71 6.82 -7.68
N LEU A 71 0.74 7.64 -7.28
CA LEU A 71 0.74 8.32 -5.99
C LEU A 71 0.72 7.32 -4.83
N ALA A 72 -0.05 6.24 -4.91
CA ALA A 72 -0.11 5.25 -3.84
C ALA A 72 1.21 4.53 -3.57
N VAL A 73 2.09 4.41 -4.57
CA VAL A 73 3.43 3.82 -4.38
C VAL A 73 4.34 4.74 -3.56
N HIS A 74 4.22 6.06 -3.74
CA HIS A 74 5.08 7.06 -3.11
C HIS A 74 4.49 7.63 -1.80
N GLU A 75 3.19 7.97 -1.83
CA GLU A 75 2.41 8.62 -0.77
C GLU A 75 1.06 7.88 -0.58
N PRO A 76 1.06 6.65 -0.02
CA PRO A 76 -0.15 5.83 0.09
C PRO A 76 -1.24 6.43 0.99
N LEU A 77 -0.87 7.18 2.03
CA LEU A 77 -1.85 7.82 2.92
C LEU A 77 -2.61 8.92 2.19
N ARG A 78 -1.90 9.79 1.45
CA ARG A 78 -2.52 10.82 0.62
C ARG A 78 -3.40 10.22 -0.47
N ALA A 79 -2.94 9.15 -1.14
CA ALA A 79 -3.75 8.43 -2.12
C ALA A 79 -5.05 7.86 -1.52
N TYR A 80 -4.98 7.28 -0.31
CA TYR A 80 -6.18 6.83 0.41
C TYR A 80 -7.10 7.99 0.78
N GLY A 81 -6.54 9.10 1.27
CA GLY A 81 -7.29 10.33 1.57
C GLY A 81 -8.05 10.90 0.38
N LEU A 82 -7.42 10.92 -0.81
CA LEU A 82 -8.05 11.33 -2.06
C LEU A 82 -9.14 10.35 -2.51
N ALA A 83 -8.88 9.04 -2.41
CA ALA A 83 -9.88 8.03 -2.74
C ALA A 83 -11.12 8.14 -1.84
N CYS A 84 -10.92 8.40 -0.54
CA CYS A 84 -12.01 8.65 0.41
C CYS A 84 -12.76 9.95 0.08
N LYS A 85 -12.05 11.04 -0.22
CA LYS A 85 -12.64 12.36 -0.52
C LYS A 85 -13.58 12.31 -1.73
N HIS A 86 -13.16 11.62 -2.79
CA HIS A 86 -13.93 11.48 -4.03
C HIS A 86 -14.84 10.25 -4.05
N ASN A 87 -14.98 9.55 -2.92
CA ASN A 87 -15.85 8.38 -2.74
C ASN A 87 -15.60 7.25 -3.77
N LEU A 88 -14.33 7.01 -4.12
CA LEU A 88 -13.91 6.06 -5.13
C LEU A 88 -13.85 4.63 -4.55
N GLN A 89 -15.00 3.98 -4.39
CA GLN A 89 -15.12 2.70 -3.67
C GLN A 89 -14.16 1.59 -4.15
N SER A 90 -13.95 1.46 -5.47
CA SER A 90 -12.99 0.47 -6.02
C SER A 90 -11.55 0.76 -5.59
N GLU A 91 -11.18 2.04 -5.56
CA GLU A 91 -9.82 2.49 -5.27
C GLU A 91 -9.57 2.62 -3.77
N ILE A 92 -10.59 2.88 -2.95
CA ILE A 92 -10.46 2.93 -1.47
C ILE A 92 -9.94 1.58 -0.96
N ALA A 93 -10.51 0.48 -1.44
CA ALA A 93 -10.07 -0.85 -1.03
C ALA A 93 -8.63 -1.12 -1.46
N TRP A 94 -8.23 -0.70 -2.67
CA TRP A 94 -6.88 -0.91 -3.19
C TRP A 94 -5.84 -0.04 -2.49
N THR A 95 -6.08 1.28 -2.40
CA THR A 95 -5.20 2.24 -1.72
C THR A 95 -5.03 1.92 -0.24
N ALA A 96 -6.07 1.42 0.44
CA ALA A 96 -5.97 0.93 1.81
C ALA A 96 -4.90 -0.18 1.95
N ARG A 97 -4.76 -1.08 0.97
CA ARG A 97 -3.72 -2.13 0.98
C ARG A 97 -2.33 -1.54 0.90
N GLU A 98 -2.13 -0.55 0.05
CA GLU A 98 -0.82 0.10 -0.10
C GLU A 98 -0.40 0.82 1.20
N THR A 99 -1.34 1.29 2.02
CA THR A 99 -1.02 1.88 3.33
C THR A 99 -0.38 0.89 4.31
N LEU A 100 -0.50 -0.43 4.11
CA LEU A 100 0.09 -1.45 4.99
C LEU A 100 1.62 -1.36 5.07
N ARG A 101 2.24 -0.71 4.09
CA ARG A 101 3.69 -0.46 4.04
C ARG A 101 4.10 0.70 4.94
N VAL A 102 3.15 1.56 5.34
CA VAL A 102 3.39 2.75 6.15
C VAL A 102 3.13 2.47 7.62
N ASN A 103 3.98 3.04 8.48
CA ASN A 103 3.76 3.01 9.92
C ASN A 103 2.81 4.15 10.30
N LEU A 104 1.56 3.82 10.59
CA LEU A 104 0.54 4.79 10.96
C LEU A 104 0.90 5.62 12.21
N SER A 105 1.68 5.06 13.14
CA SER A 105 2.09 5.76 14.37
C SER A 105 3.19 6.80 14.16
N LYS A 106 3.96 6.69 13.07
CA LYS A 106 5.06 7.61 12.74
C LYS A 106 4.76 8.54 11.57
N ALA A 107 3.72 8.25 10.81
CA ALA A 107 3.33 9.06 9.66
C ALA A 107 2.59 10.33 10.11
N ASP A 108 2.74 11.41 9.34
CA ASP A 108 1.92 12.60 9.51
C ASP A 108 0.53 12.34 8.91
N VAL A 109 -0.36 11.79 9.74
CA VAL A 109 -1.74 11.47 9.37
C VAL A 109 -2.66 12.69 9.35
N THR A 110 -2.20 13.85 9.84
CA THR A 110 -3.11 14.99 10.05
C THR A 110 -3.54 15.64 8.75
N HIS A 111 -2.62 15.84 7.81
CA HIS A 111 -2.93 16.43 6.52
C HIS A 111 -3.57 15.42 5.56
N ASP A 112 -3.04 14.19 5.51
CA ASP A 112 -3.43 13.19 4.52
C ASP A 112 -4.82 12.57 4.78
N LEU A 113 -5.25 12.49 6.05
CA LEU A 113 -6.54 11.91 6.42
C LEU A 113 -7.59 12.97 6.81
N ALA A 114 -7.30 14.27 6.62
CA ALA A 114 -8.22 15.35 6.98
C ALA A 114 -9.58 15.25 6.27
N SER A 115 -9.58 14.73 5.03
CA SER A 115 -10.79 14.52 4.22
C SER A 115 -11.54 13.23 4.53
N CYS A 116 -10.97 12.33 5.34
CA CYS A 116 -11.57 11.06 5.66
C CYS A 116 -12.63 11.18 6.76
N THR A 117 -13.69 10.39 6.63
CA THR A 117 -14.67 10.23 7.71
C THR A 117 -14.07 9.44 8.88
N PRO A 118 -14.53 9.67 10.13
CA PRO A 118 -14.05 8.90 11.28
C PRO A 118 -14.24 7.38 11.13
N SER A 119 -15.28 6.94 10.41
CA SER A 119 -15.49 5.53 10.09
C SER A 119 -14.42 4.97 9.16
N GLN A 120 -14.03 5.71 8.11
CA GLN A 120 -12.96 5.30 7.19
C GLN A 120 -11.60 5.18 7.90
N ILE A 121 -11.29 6.12 8.78
CA ILE A 121 -10.05 6.07 9.59
C ILE A 121 -10.07 4.88 10.54
N ARG A 122 -11.19 4.66 11.24
CA ARG A 122 -11.34 3.51 12.14
C ARG A 122 -11.21 2.19 11.38
N ASN A 123 -11.81 2.07 10.21
CA ASN A 123 -11.72 0.87 9.39
C ASN A 123 -10.28 0.61 8.93
N LEU A 124 -9.54 1.67 8.54
CA LEU A 124 -8.12 1.58 8.20
C LEU A 124 -7.29 1.03 9.36
N VAL A 125 -7.45 1.59 10.56
CA VAL A 125 -6.74 1.15 11.77
C VAL A 125 -7.11 -0.29 12.15
N GLN A 126 -8.39 -0.65 12.05
CA GLN A 126 -8.85 -2.01 12.33
C GLN A 126 -8.26 -3.02 11.33
N MET A 127 -8.22 -2.67 10.04
CA MET A 127 -7.60 -3.49 9.01
C MET A 127 -6.11 -3.72 9.32
N HIS A 128 -5.36 -2.66 9.64
CA HIS A 128 -3.94 -2.77 10.03
C HIS A 128 -3.74 -3.69 11.24
N THR A 129 -4.56 -3.49 12.28
CA THR A 129 -4.47 -4.29 13.52
C THR A 129 -4.80 -5.76 13.26
N ARG A 130 -5.88 -6.05 12.52
CA ARG A 130 -6.30 -7.42 12.19
C ARG A 130 -5.24 -8.12 11.34
N ARG A 131 -4.72 -7.45 10.31
CA ARG A 131 -3.69 -8.03 9.44
C ARG A 131 -2.39 -8.26 10.19
N GLY A 132 -1.96 -7.32 11.03
CA GLY A 132 -0.75 -7.47 11.85
C GLY A 132 -0.85 -8.65 12.81
N ALA A 133 -2.01 -8.81 13.47
CA ALA A 133 -2.28 -9.95 14.34
C ALA A 133 -2.31 -11.29 13.57
N ALA A 134 -2.96 -11.32 12.40
CA ALA A 134 -3.02 -12.52 11.55
C ALA A 134 -1.64 -12.92 11.01
N ALA A 135 -0.84 -11.95 10.54
CA ALA A 135 0.51 -12.18 10.06
C ALA A 135 1.42 -12.72 11.18
N HIS A 136 1.35 -12.11 12.37
CA HIS A 136 2.10 -12.61 13.53
C HIS A 136 1.64 -14.02 13.94
N ALA A 137 0.34 -14.32 13.85
CA ALA A 137 -0.18 -15.65 14.14
C ALA A 137 0.39 -16.71 13.17
N LEU A 138 0.53 -16.40 11.88
CA LEU A 138 1.19 -17.29 10.91
C LEU A 138 2.67 -17.52 11.24
N VAL A 139 3.40 -16.45 11.56
CA VAL A 139 4.82 -16.54 11.98
C VAL A 139 4.95 -17.39 13.25
N SER A 140 4.08 -17.17 14.23
CA SER A 140 4.08 -17.91 15.49
C SER A 140 3.71 -19.38 15.30
N ALA A 141 2.72 -19.68 14.45
CA ALA A 141 2.29 -21.04 14.15
C ALA A 141 3.37 -21.85 13.45
N ALA A 142 4.21 -21.19 12.65
CA ALA A 142 5.33 -21.84 11.97
C ALA A 142 6.43 -22.30 12.94
N ARG A 143 6.40 -21.92 14.23
CA ARG A 143 7.28 -22.49 15.27
C ARG A 143 7.24 -24.01 15.31
N SER A 144 6.09 -24.62 15.01
CA SER A 144 5.90 -26.08 15.07
C SER A 144 6.36 -26.81 13.80
N CYS A 145 6.96 -26.11 12.83
CA CYS A 145 7.43 -26.70 11.59
C CYS A 145 8.84 -27.29 11.75
N ASP A 146 9.03 -28.50 11.22
CA ASP A 146 10.31 -29.21 11.26
C ASP A 146 11.43 -28.45 10.53
N GLU A 147 11.09 -27.60 9.55
CA GLU A 147 12.05 -26.78 8.81
C GLU A 147 12.70 -25.65 9.63
N PHE A 148 12.16 -25.37 10.82
CA PHE A 148 12.77 -24.48 11.81
C PHE A 148 13.34 -25.23 13.01
N ALA A 149 13.34 -26.57 12.98
CA ALA A 149 13.98 -27.36 14.02
C ALA A 149 15.50 -27.40 13.81
N CYS A 150 16.25 -26.92 14.80
CA CYS A 150 17.71 -26.93 14.75
C CYS A 150 18.25 -28.07 15.62
N PRO A 151 19.16 -28.91 15.10
CA PRO A 151 19.77 -30.00 15.86
C PRO A 151 20.80 -29.52 16.90
N GLY A 152 21.09 -28.21 16.97
CA GLY A 152 22.10 -27.67 17.88
C GLY A 152 21.68 -27.81 19.34
N ASP A 153 22.60 -28.23 20.20
CA ASP A 153 22.37 -28.55 21.63
C ASP A 153 21.85 -27.38 22.47
N HIS A 154 21.99 -26.15 21.98
CA HIS A 154 21.64 -24.92 22.71
C HIS A 154 20.31 -24.30 22.25
N CYS A 155 19.61 -24.93 21.30
CA CYS A 155 18.33 -24.45 20.79
C CYS A 155 17.17 -24.85 21.73
N GLN A 156 16.40 -23.86 22.19
CA GLN A 156 15.31 -24.11 23.14
C GLN A 156 14.19 -24.95 22.52
N GLY A 157 13.96 -26.15 23.09
CA GLY A 157 12.89 -27.04 22.65
C GLY A 157 13.08 -27.56 21.23
N GLY A 158 14.32 -27.62 20.73
CA GLY A 158 14.64 -28.08 19.38
C GLY A 158 14.30 -27.09 18.26
N VAL A 159 13.81 -25.88 18.58
CA VAL A 159 13.54 -24.82 17.59
C VAL A 159 14.75 -23.91 17.47
N ALA A 160 15.10 -23.55 16.24
CA ALA A 160 16.21 -22.65 15.98
C ALA A 160 16.04 -21.31 16.70
N GLU A 161 17.05 -20.92 17.48
CA GLU A 161 16.98 -19.72 18.32
C GLU A 161 16.77 -18.43 17.51
N TRP A 162 17.32 -18.37 16.30
CA TRP A 162 17.10 -17.23 15.39
C TRP A 162 15.62 -17.09 14.99
N TRP A 163 14.87 -18.20 14.92
CA TRP A 163 13.45 -18.19 14.60
C TRP A 163 12.60 -17.73 15.79
N LEU A 164 12.97 -18.12 17.01
CA LEU A 164 12.35 -17.60 18.24
C LEU A 164 12.52 -16.08 18.34
N GLU A 165 13.70 -15.59 17.96
CA GLU A 165 13.97 -14.16 17.89
C GLU A 165 13.14 -13.45 16.81
N VAL A 166 12.95 -14.08 15.64
CA VAL A 166 12.03 -13.58 14.61
C VAL A 166 10.60 -13.48 15.14
N ILE A 167 10.08 -14.52 15.81
CA ILE A 167 8.73 -14.49 16.41
C ILE A 167 8.63 -13.33 17.39
N ARG A 168 9.63 -13.17 18.28
CA ARG A 168 9.63 -12.12 19.30
C ARG A 168 9.65 -10.71 18.70
N GLN A 169 10.54 -10.45 17.73
CA GLN A 169 10.68 -9.13 17.12
C GLN A 169 9.54 -8.81 16.13
N SER A 170 9.04 -9.81 15.41
CA SER A 170 7.99 -9.63 14.39
C SER A 170 6.68 -9.08 14.98
N LYS A 171 6.39 -9.33 16.26
CA LYS A 171 5.18 -8.82 16.92
C LYS A 171 5.08 -7.30 16.88
N ALA A 172 6.16 -6.60 17.24
CA ALA A 172 6.18 -5.14 17.26
C ALA A 172 6.22 -4.57 15.84
N GLU A 173 7.02 -5.19 14.96
CA GLU A 173 7.15 -4.75 13.57
C GLU A 173 5.84 -4.90 12.80
N LEU A 174 5.19 -6.07 12.85
CA LEU A 174 3.92 -6.34 12.17
C LEU A 174 2.73 -5.57 12.76
N ALA A 175 2.76 -5.24 14.06
CA ALA A 175 1.78 -4.36 14.67
C ALA A 175 1.88 -2.93 14.12
N SER A 176 3.09 -2.51 13.72
CA SER A 176 3.34 -1.17 13.22
C SER A 176 3.23 -1.05 11.70
N ARG A 177 3.63 -2.11 10.96
CA ARG A 177 3.65 -2.21 9.50
C ARG A 177 3.28 -3.65 9.11
N PRO A 178 2.00 -3.93 8.78
CA PRO A 178 1.53 -5.29 8.51
C PRO A 178 1.92 -5.80 7.11
N HIS A 179 3.22 -5.76 6.79
CA HIS A 179 3.77 -6.12 5.49
C HIS A 179 4.92 -7.14 5.64
N SER A 180 4.94 -8.17 4.79
CA SER A 180 5.90 -9.27 4.86
C SER A 180 7.34 -8.81 4.63
N ASP A 181 7.56 -7.89 3.68
CA ASP A 181 8.90 -7.40 3.29
C ASP A 181 9.78 -6.97 4.46
N LEU A 182 9.20 -6.47 5.55
CA LEU A 182 9.96 -6.00 6.70
C LEU A 182 10.53 -7.16 7.52
N VAL A 183 9.68 -8.10 7.92
CA VAL A 183 10.04 -9.27 8.75
C VAL A 183 10.85 -10.30 7.96
N PHE A 184 10.69 -10.34 6.64
CA PHE A 184 11.50 -11.18 5.75
C PHE A 184 12.62 -10.40 5.05
N SER A 185 12.91 -9.16 5.48
CA SER A 185 14.03 -8.41 4.91
C SER A 185 15.36 -9.09 5.27
N PRO A 186 16.36 -9.07 4.37
CA PRO A 186 17.69 -9.61 4.67
C PRO A 186 18.32 -8.99 5.91
N ILE A 187 18.07 -7.69 6.14
CA ILE A 187 18.60 -6.94 7.27
C ILE A 187 17.98 -7.43 8.59
N PHE A 188 16.66 -7.58 8.63
CA PHE A 188 15.93 -8.06 9.81
C PHE A 188 16.33 -9.49 10.17
N LEU A 189 16.29 -10.40 9.19
CA LEU A 189 16.64 -11.80 9.40
C LEU A 189 18.10 -11.98 9.81
N ALA A 190 19.03 -11.27 9.14
CA ALA A 190 20.44 -11.32 9.54
C ALA A 190 20.67 -10.75 10.95
N GLY A 191 19.88 -9.76 11.38
CA GLY A 191 19.87 -9.29 12.76
C GLY A 191 19.50 -10.39 13.76
N CYS A 192 18.42 -11.11 13.49
CA CYS A 192 17.95 -12.22 14.32
C CYS A 192 18.97 -13.38 14.37
N VAL A 193 19.55 -13.75 13.22
CA VAL A 193 20.58 -14.79 13.12
C VAL A 193 21.85 -14.40 13.88
N ARG A 194 22.32 -13.15 13.77
CA ARG A 194 23.47 -12.65 14.53
C ARG A 194 23.22 -12.69 16.04
N GLY A 195 22.04 -12.29 16.49
CA GLY A 195 21.67 -12.37 17.91
C GLY A 195 21.71 -13.82 18.43
N ALA A 196 21.14 -14.75 17.64
CA ALA A 196 21.11 -16.17 17.97
C ALA A 196 22.48 -16.87 17.88
N SER A 197 23.43 -16.33 17.10
CA SER A 197 24.77 -16.90 16.96
C SER A 197 25.56 -16.90 18.28
N SER A 198 25.16 -16.06 19.24
CA SER A 198 25.71 -16.06 20.60
C SER A 198 25.26 -17.28 21.43
N LEU A 199 24.14 -17.91 21.06
CA LEU A 199 23.52 -19.03 21.76
C LEU A 199 23.76 -20.36 21.03
N CYS A 200 23.71 -20.38 19.70
CA CYS A 200 23.92 -21.59 18.90
C CYS A 200 24.77 -21.30 17.65
N VAL A 201 25.88 -22.04 17.50
CA VAL A 201 26.84 -21.89 16.39
C VAL A 201 26.28 -22.43 15.06
N ASP A 202 25.32 -23.36 15.10
CA ASP A 202 24.74 -24.00 13.90
C ASP A 202 23.57 -23.20 13.31
N CYS A 203 22.99 -22.26 14.06
CA CYS A 203 21.86 -21.43 13.63
C CYS A 203 22.11 -20.70 12.29
N PRO A 204 23.28 -20.09 12.02
CA PRO A 204 23.57 -19.49 10.73
C PRO A 204 23.55 -20.50 9.57
N MET A 205 24.15 -21.68 9.77
CA MET A 205 24.17 -22.73 8.74
C MET A 205 22.78 -23.29 8.48
N HIS A 206 22.00 -23.48 9.54
CA HIS A 206 20.59 -23.85 9.44
C HIS A 206 19.78 -22.79 8.67
N PHE A 207 19.98 -21.50 8.97
CA PHE A 207 19.31 -20.41 8.25
C PHE A 207 19.55 -20.48 6.74
N PHE A 208 20.78 -20.73 6.29
CA PHE A 208 21.10 -20.87 4.86
C PHE A 208 20.63 -22.19 4.23
N GLY A 209 20.05 -23.10 5.02
CA GLY A 209 19.52 -24.38 4.53
C GLY A 209 18.39 -24.19 3.51
N ALA A 210 18.43 -24.98 2.43
CA ALA A 210 17.46 -24.87 1.33
C ALA A 210 16.00 -25.07 1.79
N ARG A 211 15.75 -25.99 2.73
CA ARG A 211 14.41 -26.24 3.29
C ARG A 211 13.89 -25.03 4.07
N THR A 212 14.74 -24.45 4.89
CA THR A 212 14.42 -23.25 5.69
C THR A 212 14.15 -22.05 4.78
N GLN A 213 14.99 -21.81 3.77
CA GLN A 213 14.78 -20.73 2.81
C GLN A 213 13.49 -20.90 2.00
N HIS A 214 13.18 -22.13 1.57
CA HIS A 214 11.92 -22.42 0.90
C HIS A 214 10.71 -22.16 1.81
N ARG A 215 10.79 -22.55 3.09
CA ARG A 215 9.73 -22.31 4.07
C ARG A 215 9.52 -20.81 4.33
N LEU A 216 10.60 -20.04 4.42
CA LEU A 216 10.55 -18.57 4.56
C LEU A 216 9.86 -17.91 3.36
N ALA A 217 10.19 -18.33 2.14
CA ALA A 217 9.53 -17.83 0.93
C ALA A 217 8.03 -18.14 0.93
N ARG A 218 7.65 -19.38 1.28
CA ARG A 218 6.24 -19.76 1.38
C ARG A 218 5.50 -18.98 2.47
N LEU A 219 6.12 -18.78 3.63
CA LEU A 219 5.51 -18.02 4.72
C LEU A 219 5.32 -16.54 4.35
N LYS A 220 6.25 -15.97 3.57
CA LYS A 220 6.10 -14.66 2.97
C LYS A 220 4.86 -14.61 2.07
N ASP A 221 4.72 -15.57 1.15
CA ASP A 221 3.56 -15.66 0.26
C ASP A 221 2.24 -15.83 1.04
N ASP A 222 2.24 -16.67 2.09
CA ASP A 222 1.07 -16.89 2.97
C ASP A 222 0.64 -15.59 3.67
N ILE A 223 1.59 -14.75 4.10
CA ILE A 223 1.32 -13.45 4.73
C ILE A 223 0.83 -12.42 3.71
N ASP A 224 1.39 -12.42 2.51
CA ASP A 224 0.97 -11.50 1.44
C ASP A 224 -0.45 -11.86 0.93
N ALA A 225 -0.77 -13.15 0.89
CA ALA A 225 -2.08 -13.67 0.54
C ALA A 225 -3.17 -13.43 1.59
N LEU A 226 -2.83 -13.00 2.81
CA LEU A 226 -3.83 -12.62 3.81
C LEU A 226 -4.80 -11.59 3.21
N SER A 227 -6.09 -11.78 3.44
CA SER A 227 -7.08 -10.82 2.94
C SER A 227 -6.88 -9.47 3.62
N SER A 228 -6.81 -8.42 2.82
CA SER A 228 -6.85 -7.02 3.26
C SER A 228 -8.25 -6.44 3.08
N GLN A 229 -9.27 -7.24 3.42
CA GLN A 229 -10.65 -6.78 3.38
C GLN A 229 -10.86 -5.74 4.50
N VAL A 230 -11.33 -4.56 4.08
CA VAL A 230 -11.78 -3.44 4.93
C VAL A 230 -13.24 -3.68 5.32
#